data_AF-A0A170UFL6-F1
#
_entry.id   AF-A0A170UFL6-F1
#
_cell.length_a   1.000
_cell.length_b   1.000
_cell.length_c   1.000
_cell.angle_alpha   90.00
_cell.angle_beta   90.00
_cell.angle_gamma   90.00
#
_symmetry.space_group_name_H-M   'P 1'
#
loop_
_entity.id
_entity.type
_entity.pdbx_description
1 polymer ?
#
loop_
_entity_poly.entity_id
_entity_poly.type
_entity_poly.pdbx_seq_one_letter_code
_entity_poly.pdbx_strand_id
1 'polypeptide(L)'
;GGVIYLNKQDAIMREYFKYPGSENLPPLQDMLRNTSLTLIDYNIALGYPAPLHKNVVPFGGVNVHSYDKLPADLQNIMDNAKEGIIYLSFGSFFS
;
A
#
# COMPACT_ATOMS: atom_id res chain seq x y z
N GLY A 1 17.59 -14.61 4.08
CA GLY A 1 16.29 -14.11 3.61
C GLY A 1 16.43 -12.77 2.90
N GLY A 2 16.54 -11.66 3.65
CA GLY A 2 16.41 -10.29 3.12
C GLY A 2 17.43 -9.84 2.06
N VAL A 3 18.68 -10.32 2.11
CA VAL A 3 19.73 -9.87 1.16
C VAL A 3 19.43 -10.30 -0.29
N ILE A 4 18.83 -11.49 -0.49
CA ILE A 4 18.47 -11.98 -1.83
C ILE A 4 17.32 -11.16 -2.44
N TYR A 5 16.35 -10.75 -1.61
CA TYR A 5 15.22 -9.93 -2.06
C TYR A 5 15.66 -8.51 -2.44
N LEU A 6 16.55 -7.90 -1.64
CA LEU A 6 17.09 -6.57 -1.94
C LEU A 6 17.87 -6.54 -3.25
N ASN A 7 18.68 -7.56 -3.53
CA ASN A 7 19.42 -7.63 -4.79
C ASN A 7 18.48 -7.74 -6.02
N LYS A 8 17.38 -8.49 -5.90
CA LYS A 8 16.37 -8.57 -6.96
C LYS A 8 15.64 -7.23 -7.16
N GLN A 9 15.32 -6.54 -6.07
CA GLN A 9 14.69 -5.22 -6.13
C GLN A 9 15.62 -4.16 -6.72
N ASP A 10 16.91 -4.18 -6.38
CA ASP A 10 17.92 -3.29 -6.97
C ASP A 10 18.05 -3.54 -8.49
N ALA A 11 18.07 -4.81 -8.92
CA ALA A 11 18.09 -5.16 -10.33
C ALA A 11 16.86 -4.63 -11.09
N ILE A 12 15.65 -4.85 -10.55
CA ILE A 12 14.40 -4.34 -11.13
C ILE A 12 14.42 -2.81 -11.18
N MET A 13 14.84 -2.14 -10.10
CA MET A 13 14.96 -0.66 -10.08
C MET A 13 15.84 -0.18 -11.23
N ARG A 14 17.03 -0.78 -11.41
CA ARG A 14 17.96 -0.39 -12.48
C ARG A 14 17.42 -0.68 -13.88
N GLU A 15 16.63 -1.74 -14.03
CA GLU A 15 16.01 -2.11 -15.30
C GLU A 15 14.93 -1.11 -15.73
N TYR A 16 14.07 -0.67 -14.80
CA TYR A 16 12.88 0.11 -15.14
C TYR A 16 13.01 1.61 -14.85
N PHE A 17 13.81 2.05 -13.88
CA PHE A 17 13.87 3.45 -13.47
C PHE A 17 14.96 4.19 -14.26
N LYS A 18 14.78 4.26 -15.59
CA LYS A 18 15.72 4.95 -16.49
C LYS A 18 15.35 6.41 -16.68
N TYR A 19 16.17 7.30 -16.15
CA TYR A 19 16.08 8.76 -16.31
C TYR A 19 17.49 9.38 -16.28
N PRO A 20 17.69 10.63 -16.76
CA PRO A 20 19.01 11.26 -16.72
C PRO A 20 19.62 11.25 -15.31
N GLY A 21 20.80 10.65 -15.14
CA GLY A 21 21.48 10.50 -13.84
C GLY A 21 21.19 9.19 -13.12
N SER A 22 20.27 8.35 -13.61
CA SER A 22 19.91 7.05 -13.01
C SER A 22 21.07 6.05 -13.00
N GLU A 23 22.07 6.21 -13.87
CA GLU A 23 23.30 5.41 -13.89
C GLU A 23 24.16 5.57 -12.64
N ASN A 24 24.00 6.69 -11.92
CA ASN A 24 24.75 7.01 -10.70
C ASN A 24 23.99 6.65 -9.42
N LEU A 25 22.89 5.88 -9.54
CA LEU A 25 22.11 5.48 -8.37
C LEU A 25 22.95 4.59 -7.44
N PRO A 26 23.07 4.97 -6.14
CA PRO A 26 23.73 4.13 -5.16
C PRO A 26 22.96 2.80 -4.99
N PRO A 27 23.57 1.79 -4.37
CA PRO A 27 22.88 0.55 -4.04
C PRO A 27 21.57 0.84 -3.29
N LEU A 28 20.49 0.13 -3.64
CA LEU A 28 19.17 0.31 -3.02
C LEU A 28 19.23 0.23 -1.48
N GLN A 29 20.09 -0.62 -0.94
CA GLN A 29 20.29 -0.72 0.51
C GLN A 29 20.79 0.58 1.15
N ASP A 30 21.70 1.29 0.49
CA ASP A 30 22.26 2.55 1.00
C ASP A 30 21.21 3.67 0.90
N MET A 31 20.41 3.67 -0.17
CA MET A 31 19.26 4.55 -0.30
C MET A 31 18.27 4.35 0.85
N LEU A 32 17.88 3.09 1.12
CA LEU A 32 16.94 2.75 2.19
C LEU A 32 17.47 3.11 3.58
N ARG A 33 18.79 3.00 3.81
CA ARG A 33 19.43 3.41 5.07
C ARG A 33 19.43 4.93 5.26
N ASN A 34 19.50 5.70 4.18
CA ASN A 34 19.56 7.16 4.21
C ASN A 34 18.18 7.84 4.13
N THR A 35 17.09 7.09 4.27
CA THR A 35 15.72 7.62 4.23
C THR A 35 15.41 8.46 5.47
N SER A 36 15.21 9.78 5.29
CA SER A 36 14.89 10.69 6.40
C SER A 36 13.43 10.64 6.88
N LEU A 37 12.52 10.12 6.04
CA LEU A 37 11.09 9.99 6.35
C LEU A 37 10.50 8.79 5.60
N THR A 38 9.83 7.91 6.34
CA THR A 38 9.06 6.79 5.81
C THR A 38 7.60 6.98 6.20
N LEU A 39 6.74 7.14 5.21
CA LEU A 39 5.29 7.20 5.40
C LEU A 39 4.72 5.80 5.26
N ILE A 40 3.93 5.34 6.22
CA ILE A 40 3.26 4.03 6.15
C ILE A 40 1.75 4.18 6.30
N ASP A 41 0.96 3.49 5.45
CA ASP A 41 -0.48 3.37 5.64
C ASP A 41 -0.73 2.36 6.77
N TYR A 42 -0.86 2.88 8.00
CA TYR A 42 -0.96 2.08 9.20
C TYR A 42 -1.97 2.72 10.17
N ASN A 43 -2.98 1.93 10.52
CA ASN A 43 -3.95 2.30 11.55
C ASN A 43 -3.66 1.52 12.84
N ILE A 44 -3.25 2.23 13.89
CA ILE A 44 -2.91 1.64 15.19
C ILE A 44 -4.08 0.92 15.87
N ALA A 45 -5.32 1.26 15.54
CA ALA A 45 -6.50 0.58 16.08
C ALA A 45 -6.71 -0.81 15.47
N LEU A 46 -6.16 -1.06 14.28
CA LEU A 46 -6.31 -2.31 13.54
C LEU A 46 -5.01 -3.13 13.51
N GLY A 47 -3.87 -2.45 13.60
CA GLY A 47 -2.55 -3.05 13.52
C GLY A 47 -2.03 -3.60 14.85
N TYR A 48 -1.08 -4.53 14.76
CA TYR A 48 -0.34 -5.00 15.94
C TYR A 48 0.61 -3.89 16.43
N PRO A 49 0.72 -3.63 17.74
CA PRO A 49 1.64 -2.63 18.27
C PRO A 49 3.09 -3.07 18.02
N ALA A 50 3.86 -2.23 17.34
CA ALA A 50 5.28 -2.46 17.08
C ALA A 50 6.07 -1.16 17.29
N PRO A 51 7.32 -1.25 17.78
CA PRO A 51 8.18 -0.08 17.88
C PRO A 51 8.55 0.42 16.48
N LEU A 52 8.23 1.69 16.20
CA LEU A 52 8.58 2.37 14.96
C LEU A 52 9.82 3.24 15.17
N HIS A 53 10.66 3.37 14.14
CA HIS A 53 11.75 4.34 14.17
C HIS A 53 11.19 5.77 14.12
N LYS A 54 11.94 6.75 14.64
CA LYS A 54 11.50 8.16 14.70
C LYS A 54 11.20 8.78 13.33
N ASN A 55 11.83 8.27 12.28
CA ASN A 55 11.58 8.70 10.90
C ASN A 55 10.38 8.01 10.25
N VAL A 56 9.67 7.11 10.94
CA VAL A 56 8.47 6.44 10.42
C VAL A 56 7.24 7.17 10.94
N VAL A 57 6.44 7.70 10.02
CA VAL A 57 5.19 8.40 10.33
C VAL A 57 4.02 7.58 9.78
N PRO A 58 3.18 7.02 10.66
CA PRO A 58 1.91 6.44 10.24
C PRO A 58 0.99 7.51 9.69
N PHE A 59 0.39 7.22 8.55
CA PHE A 59 -0.80 7.90 8.06
C PHE A 59 -1.87 6.84 7.84
N GLY A 60 -3.15 7.22 7.83
CA GLY A 60 -4.23 6.27 7.62
C GLY A 60 -5.17 6.75 6.52
N GLY A 61 -5.73 5.81 5.76
CA GLY A 61 -6.90 6.07 4.93
C GLY A 61 -6.63 6.84 3.64
N VAL A 62 -5.41 6.73 3.08
CA VAL A 62 -5.11 7.35 1.76
C VAL A 62 -6.02 6.84 0.65
N ASN A 63 -6.46 5.59 0.74
CA ASN A 63 -7.38 4.98 -0.22
C ASN A 63 -8.87 5.28 0.09
N VAL A 64 -9.17 6.05 1.14
CA VAL A 64 -10.55 6.42 1.49
C VAL A 64 -10.90 7.70 0.74
N HIS A 65 -11.63 7.54 -0.36
CA HIS A 65 -12.19 8.65 -1.12
C HIS A 65 -13.63 8.94 -0.68
N SER A 66 -14.13 10.13 -1.03
CA SER A 66 -15.57 10.40 -0.96
C SER A 66 -16.32 9.35 -1.78
N TYR A 67 -17.39 8.81 -1.22
CA TYR A 67 -18.16 7.76 -1.88
C TYR A 67 -19.14 8.36 -2.88
N ASP A 68 -19.20 7.75 -4.06
CA ASP A 68 -20.29 7.97 -5.01
C ASP A 68 -21.51 7.10 -4.62
N LYS A 69 -22.65 7.40 -5.22
CA LYS A 69 -23.83 6.54 -5.10
C LYS A 69 -23.55 5.17 -5.69
N LEU A 70 -24.09 4.12 -5.07
CA LEU A 70 -24.04 2.79 -5.63
C LEU A 70 -24.76 2.73 -6.99
N PRO A 71 -24.33 1.86 -7.91
CA PRO A 71 -25.13 1.47 -9.06
C PRO A 71 -26.56 1.10 -8.66
N ALA A 72 -27.53 1.45 -9.50
CA ALA A 72 -28.96 1.38 -9.15
C ALA A 72 -29.43 -0.02 -8.75
N ASP A 73 -28.90 -1.05 -9.39
CA ASP A 73 -29.15 -2.46 -9.07
C ASP A 73 -28.65 -2.83 -7.66
N LEU A 74 -27.42 -2.46 -7.32
CA LEU A 74 -26.85 -2.68 -5.98
C LEU A 74 -27.58 -1.86 -4.92
N GLN A 75 -27.88 -0.58 -5.20
CA GLN A 75 -28.64 0.26 -4.29
C GLN A 75 -30.01 -0.34 -3.97
N ASN A 76 -30.72 -0.84 -4.99
CA ASN A 76 -32.00 -1.50 -4.80
C ASN A 76 -31.89 -2.78 -3.95
N ILE A 77 -30.84 -3.59 -4.15
CA ILE A 77 -30.59 -4.77 -3.30
C ILE A 77 -30.36 -4.34 -1.85
N MET A 78 -29.53 -3.31 -1.64
CA MET A 78 -29.19 -2.77 -0.33
C MET A 78 -30.41 -2.22 0.42
N ASP A 79 -31.25 -1.44 -0.27
CA ASP A 79 -32.40 -0.77 0.35
C ASP A 79 -33.57 -1.73 0.66
N ASN A 80 -33.71 -2.84 -0.09
CA ASN A 80 -34.83 -3.78 0.05
C ASN A 80 -34.52 -5.03 0.89
N ALA A 81 -33.30 -5.16 1.42
CA ALA A 81 -32.91 -6.33 2.20
C ALA A 81 -33.51 -6.29 3.62
N LYS A 82 -34.46 -7.19 3.90
CA LYS A 82 -35.17 -7.25 5.20
C LYS A 82 -34.33 -7.82 6.34
N GLU A 83 -33.40 -8.72 6.02
CA GLU A 83 -32.58 -9.43 7.02
C GLU A 83 -31.10 -9.01 6.97
N GLY A 84 -30.81 -7.91 6.27
CA GLY A 84 -29.45 -7.45 6.04
C GLY A 84 -28.75 -8.15 4.87
N ILE A 85 -27.47 -7.85 4.69
CA ILE A 85 -26.67 -8.28 3.53
C ILE A 85 -25.30 -8.73 4.00
N ILE A 86 -24.78 -9.75 3.31
CA ILE A 86 -23.40 -10.19 3.45
C ILE A 86 -22.67 -9.85 2.14
N TYR A 87 -21.68 -8.96 2.23
CA TYR A 87 -20.80 -8.60 1.11
C TYR A 87 -19.52 -9.43 1.19
N LEU A 88 -19.19 -10.16 0.11
CA LEU A 88 -17.92 -10.87 -0.06
C LEU A 88 -17.16 -10.29 -1.25
N SER A 89 -15.89 -9.95 -1.02
CA SER A 89 -14.92 -9.61 -2.06
C SER A 89 -13.54 -10.11 -1.63
N PHE A 90 -12.83 -10.74 -2.57
CA PHE A 90 -11.45 -11.19 -2.37
C PHE A 90 -10.41 -10.24 -2.99
N GLY A 91 -10.87 -9.06 -3.45
CA GLY A 91 -10.04 -8.11 -4.18
C GLY A 91 -9.61 -8.62 -5.56
N SER A 92 -8.69 -7.90 -6.19
CA SER A 92 -8.18 -8.20 -7.53
C SER A 92 -7.22 -9.38 -7.59
N PHE A 93 -6.94 -10.04 -6.46
CA PHE A 93 -6.03 -11.19 -6.43
C PHE A 93 -6.62 -12.40 -7.18
N PHE A 94 -7.96 -12.49 -7.25
CA PHE A 94 -8.68 -13.58 -7.89
C PHE A 94 -9.50 -13.14 -9.12
N SER A 95 -9.31 -11.90 -9.61
CA SER A 95 -10.06 -11.35 -10.77
C SER A 95 -9.36 -11.58 -12.10
#